data_AF-A0A1C4PTC3-F1
#
_entry.id   AF-A0A1C4PTC3-F1
#
_cell.length_a   1.000
_cell.length_b   1.000
_cell.length_c   1.000
_cell.angle_alpha   90.00
_cell.angle_beta   90.00
_cell.angle_gamma   90.00
#
_symmetry.space_group_name_H-M   'P 1'
#
loop_
_entity.id
_entity.type
_entity.pdbx_description
1 polymer ?
#
loop_
_entity_poly.entity_id
_entity_poly.type
_entity_poly.pdbx_seq_one_letter_code
_entity_poly.pdbx_strand_id
1 'polypeptide(L)'
;MEHEEVLLIPRWVDAPRVTFKYGLGQEFIDVLRTLHKLGLDRTEKVRVGDVEVSPRDVVAACLPDPAALGDRMRGKTCAGTWVKGVRDGAPREVYLYHVVDNEWSMREYGSQAVVWQTALNPVVALELLANGTWKGSGVLGPEALPAEPFLDLLTAYGSPWGMREQ
;
A
#
# COMPACT_ATOMS: atom_id res chain seq x y z
N MET A 1 9.05 -7.04 -6.32
CA MET A 1 8.07 -6.00 -6.67
C MET A 1 8.81 -4.68 -6.50
N GLU A 2 8.88 -3.89 -7.56
CA GLU A 2 9.33 -2.50 -7.47
C GLU A 2 8.12 -1.66 -7.01
N HIS A 3 8.36 -0.68 -6.14
CA HIS A 3 7.33 0.23 -5.66
C HIS A 3 7.83 1.66 -5.87
N GLU A 4 6.93 2.55 -6.29
CA GLU A 4 7.28 3.86 -6.87
C GLU A 4 8.08 4.77 -5.92
N GLU A 5 7.78 4.73 -4.62
CA GLU A 5 8.41 5.53 -3.59
C GLU A 5 9.88 5.16 -3.38
N VAL A 6 10.31 3.96 -3.76
CA VAL A 6 11.74 3.58 -3.73
C VAL A 6 12.58 4.49 -4.64
N LEU A 7 11.99 5.00 -5.73
CA LEU A 7 12.65 5.91 -6.65
C LEU A 7 12.37 7.39 -6.34
N LEU A 8 11.24 7.69 -5.69
CA LEU A 8 10.81 9.06 -5.42
C LEU A 8 11.39 9.63 -4.13
N ILE A 9 11.38 8.86 -3.03
CA ILE A 9 11.89 9.30 -1.72
C ILE A 9 13.31 9.85 -1.77
N PRO A 10 14.30 9.20 -2.44
CA PRO A 10 15.67 9.70 -2.52
C PRO A 10 15.82 11.07 -3.22
N ARG A 11 14.80 11.55 -3.93
CA ARG A 11 14.83 12.88 -4.58
C ARG A 11 14.68 14.03 -3.58
N TRP A 12 14.10 13.77 -2.42
CA TRP A 12 13.72 14.79 -1.43
C TRP A 12 14.26 14.49 -0.03
N VAL A 13 14.52 13.22 0.27
CA VAL A 13 15.09 12.77 1.54
C VAL A 13 16.48 12.21 1.29
N ASP A 14 17.48 12.75 1.98
CA ASP A 14 18.84 12.22 1.95
C ASP A 14 18.90 10.85 2.65
N ALA A 15 18.69 9.80 1.85
CA ALA A 15 18.64 8.43 2.29
C ALA A 15 19.52 7.57 1.37
N PRO A 16 20.65 7.03 1.85
CA PRO A 16 21.55 6.23 1.02
C PRO A 16 20.95 4.87 0.62
N ARG A 17 19.85 4.45 1.28
CA ARG A 17 19.15 3.21 0.97
C ARG A 17 17.66 3.34 1.28
N VAL A 18 16.84 3.10 0.26
CA VAL A 18 15.38 2.98 0.37
C VAL A 18 14.99 1.61 -0.17
N THR A 19 14.11 0.90 0.54
CA THR A 19 13.63 -0.43 0.14
C THR A 19 12.16 -0.56 0.46
N PHE A 20 11.42 -1.26 -0.40
CA PHE A 20 10.04 -1.65 -0.15
C PHE A 20 9.94 -3.13 0.25
N LYS A 21 9.02 -3.44 1.17
CA LYS A 21 8.74 -4.82 1.59
C LYS A 21 7.23 -5.02 1.72
N TYR A 22 6.76 -6.19 1.34
CA TYR A 22 5.37 -6.62 1.52
C TYR A 22 5.35 -7.94 2.30
N GLY A 23 4.42 -8.06 3.25
CA GLY A 23 4.23 -9.28 4.03
C GLY A 23 3.41 -10.31 3.25
N LEU A 24 4.04 -11.41 2.84
CA LEU A 24 3.34 -12.56 2.24
C LEU A 24 3.41 -13.76 3.17
N GLY A 25 2.24 -14.34 3.46
CA GLY A 25 2.16 -15.60 4.20
C GLY A 25 2.71 -16.76 3.37
N GLN A 26 3.26 -17.77 4.04
CA GLN A 26 3.87 -18.94 3.40
C GLN A 26 2.89 -19.66 2.46
N GLU A 27 1.63 -19.85 2.88
CA GLU A 27 0.59 -20.47 2.07
C GLU A 27 0.38 -19.73 0.74
N PHE A 28 0.31 -18.39 0.77
CA PHE A 28 0.15 -17.59 -0.44
C PHE A 28 1.37 -17.72 -1.36
N ILE A 29 2.58 -17.75 -0.80
CA ILE A 29 3.81 -17.99 -1.57
C ILE A 29 3.76 -19.35 -2.25
N ASP A 30 3.28 -20.39 -1.57
CA ASP A 30 3.20 -21.75 -2.11
C ASP A 30 2.15 -21.85 -3.23
N VAL A 31 1.03 -21.15 -3.12
CA VAL A 31 0.04 -21.01 -4.21
C VAL A 31 0.68 -20.35 -5.43
N LEU A 32 1.35 -19.20 -5.26
CA LEU A 32 2.02 -18.51 -6.37
C LEU A 32 3.10 -19.38 -7.03
N ARG A 33 3.90 -20.10 -6.23
CA ARG A 33 4.92 -21.02 -6.75
C ARG A 33 4.28 -22.18 -7.54
N THR A 34 3.14 -22.68 -7.10
CA THR A 34 2.40 -23.74 -7.80
C THR A 34 1.86 -23.24 -9.14
N LEU A 35 1.22 -22.06 -9.17
CA LEU A 35 0.75 -21.44 -10.40
C LEU A 35 1.89 -21.25 -11.39
N HIS A 36 3.03 -20.74 -10.92
CA HIS A 36 4.23 -20.55 -11.74
C HIS A 36 4.79 -21.88 -12.29
N LYS A 37 4.92 -22.90 -11.42
CA LYS A 37 5.45 -24.22 -11.81
C LYS A 37 4.60 -24.88 -12.91
N LEU A 38 3.29 -24.65 -12.89
CA LEU A 38 2.35 -25.17 -13.89
C LEU A 38 2.24 -24.25 -15.12
N GLY A 39 2.90 -23.10 -15.14
CA GLY A 39 2.81 -22.10 -16.20
C GLY A 39 1.45 -21.40 -16.27
N LEU A 40 0.69 -21.41 -15.18
CA LEU A 40 -0.64 -20.79 -15.08
C LEU A 40 -0.59 -19.27 -14.87
N ASP A 41 0.59 -18.71 -14.63
CA ASP A 41 0.84 -17.26 -14.54
C ASP A 41 1.21 -16.63 -15.90
N ARG A 42 1.32 -17.43 -16.97
CA ARG A 42 1.75 -16.98 -18.30
C ARG A 42 0.65 -16.23 -19.06
N THR A 43 1.09 -15.26 -19.85
CA THR A 43 0.20 -14.44 -20.69
C THR A 43 0.01 -15.02 -22.09
N GLU A 44 0.96 -15.80 -22.56
CA GLU A 44 0.90 -16.47 -23.86
C GLU A 44 -0.28 -17.44 -23.90
N LYS A 45 -1.02 -17.39 -25.01
CA LYS A 45 -2.19 -18.25 -25.19
C LYS A 45 -1.77 -19.70 -25.42
N VAL A 46 -2.56 -20.61 -24.87
CA VAL A 46 -2.48 -22.04 -25.14
C VAL A 46 -3.80 -22.51 -25.77
N ARG A 47 -3.73 -23.54 -26.61
CA ARG A 47 -4.90 -24.13 -27.26
C ARG A 47 -5.55 -25.17 -26.33
N VAL A 48 -6.85 -25.01 -26.08
CA VAL A 48 -7.68 -25.93 -25.27
C VAL A 48 -8.87 -26.34 -26.13
N GLY A 49 -8.79 -27.51 -26.77
CA GLY A 49 -9.76 -27.90 -27.80
C GLY A 49 -9.73 -26.91 -28.98
N ASP A 50 -10.87 -26.28 -29.25
CA ASP A 50 -11.04 -25.34 -30.37
C ASP A 50 -10.79 -23.86 -29.99
N VAL A 51 -10.47 -23.56 -28.72
CA VAL A 51 -10.24 -22.17 -28.26
C VAL A 51 -8.77 -21.93 -27.88
N GLU A 52 -8.34 -20.67 -27.97
CA GLU A 52 -7.04 -20.20 -27.47
C GLU A 52 -7.24 -19.25 -26.29
N VAL A 53 -6.62 -19.54 -25.16
CA VAL A 53 -6.81 -18.78 -23.92
C VAL A 53 -5.49 -18.59 -23.17
N SER A 54 -5.32 -17.45 -22.49
CA SER A 54 -4.21 -17.26 -21.56
C SER A 54 -4.49 -18.02 -20.27
N PRO A 55 -3.57 -18.89 -19.79
CA PRO A 55 -3.72 -19.54 -18.50
C PRO A 55 -3.95 -18.56 -17.34
N ARG A 56 -3.25 -17.41 -17.35
CA ARG A 56 -3.41 -16.37 -16.34
C ARG A 56 -4.82 -15.81 -16.31
N ASP A 57 -5.41 -15.57 -17.49
CA ASP A 57 -6.76 -15.02 -17.57
C ASP A 57 -7.80 -16.05 -17.09
N VAL A 58 -7.58 -17.35 -17.30
CA VAL A 58 -8.41 -18.41 -16.70
C VAL A 58 -8.31 -18.39 -15.18
N VAL A 59 -7.09 -18.32 -14.61
CA VAL A 59 -6.91 -18.21 -13.16
C VAL A 59 -7.63 -16.98 -12.62
N ALA A 60 -7.44 -15.82 -13.25
CA ALA A 60 -8.09 -14.58 -12.85
C ALA A 60 -9.62 -14.68 -12.89
N ALA A 61 -10.19 -15.30 -13.93
CA ALA A 61 -11.64 -15.52 -14.05
C ALA A 61 -12.20 -16.47 -12.98
N CYS A 62 -11.39 -17.38 -12.44
CA CYS A 62 -11.78 -18.28 -11.35
C CYS A 62 -11.72 -17.61 -9.96
N LEU A 63 -11.02 -16.48 -9.83
CA LEU A 63 -10.90 -15.78 -8.56
C LEU A 63 -12.15 -14.92 -8.30
N PRO A 64 -12.61 -14.84 -7.04
CA PRO A 64 -13.69 -13.92 -6.67
C PRO A 64 -13.24 -12.47 -6.89
N ASP A 65 -14.20 -11.59 -7.16
CA ASP A 65 -13.95 -10.14 -7.21
C ASP A 65 -13.33 -9.68 -5.88
N PRO A 66 -12.10 -9.11 -5.89
CA PRO A 66 -11.46 -8.60 -4.68
C PRO A 66 -12.31 -7.59 -3.91
N ALA A 67 -13.13 -6.78 -4.59
CA ALA A 67 -14.00 -5.81 -3.94
C ALA A 67 -15.11 -6.48 -3.12
N ALA A 68 -15.55 -7.68 -3.52
CA ALA A 68 -16.59 -8.45 -2.84
C ALA A 68 -16.05 -9.32 -1.68
N LEU A 69 -14.74 -9.32 -1.42
CA LEU A 69 -14.13 -10.14 -0.37
C LEU A 69 -14.18 -9.51 1.03
N GLY A 70 -14.55 -8.23 1.13
CA GLY A 70 -14.47 -7.47 2.39
C GLY A 70 -15.15 -8.14 3.58
N ASP A 71 -16.37 -8.68 3.40
CA ASP A 71 -17.13 -9.34 4.46
C ASP A 71 -16.50 -10.65 4.95
N ARG A 72 -15.65 -11.27 4.12
CA ARG A 72 -14.94 -12.52 4.42
C ARG A 72 -13.54 -12.27 5.01
N MET A 73 -13.00 -11.07 4.82
CA MET A 73 -11.70 -10.68 5.34
C MET A 73 -11.80 -10.33 6.83
N ARG A 74 -10.78 -10.74 7.60
CA ARG A 74 -10.65 -10.45 9.02
C ARG A 74 -9.22 -10.04 9.33
N GLY A 75 -9.05 -9.29 10.42
CA GLY A 75 -7.77 -8.75 10.83
C GLY A 75 -7.54 -7.31 10.36
N LYS A 76 -6.27 -6.91 10.41
CA LYS A 76 -5.85 -5.52 10.23
C LYS A 76 -4.80 -5.39 9.14
N THR A 77 -4.84 -4.30 8.40
CA THR A 77 -3.74 -3.88 7.55
C THR A 77 -2.78 -3.02 8.35
N CYS A 78 -1.50 -3.05 8.00
CA CYS A 78 -0.48 -2.18 8.56
C CYS A 78 0.42 -1.73 7.42
N ALA A 79 0.38 -0.44 7.12
CA ALA A 79 1.31 0.22 6.23
C ALA A 79 2.24 1.08 7.09
N GLY A 80 3.53 1.05 6.83
CA GLY A 80 4.48 1.80 7.65
C GLY A 80 5.86 1.90 7.04
N THR A 81 6.65 2.77 7.65
CA THR A 81 8.01 3.09 7.23
C THR A 81 8.95 2.90 8.40
N TRP A 82 9.97 2.07 8.20
CA TRP A 82 11.05 1.87 9.14
C TRP A 82 12.23 2.78 8.79
N VAL A 83 12.58 3.67 9.70
CA VAL A 83 13.60 4.69 9.49
C VAL A 83 14.73 4.49 10.49
N LYS A 84 15.96 4.40 9.97
CA LYS A 84 17.20 4.41 10.75
C LYS A 84 18.00 5.64 10.39
N GLY A 85 18.50 6.36 11.37
CA GLY A 85 19.32 7.54 11.15
C GLY A 85 19.97 8.06 12.42
N VAL A 86 20.33 9.34 12.41
CA VAL A 86 20.87 10.08 13.57
C VAL A 86 19.92 11.22 13.88
N ARG A 87 19.57 11.39 15.15
CA ARG A 87 18.78 12.52 15.65
C ARG A 87 19.44 13.04 16.91
N ASP A 88 19.61 14.35 17.01
CA ASP A 88 20.23 15.02 18.17
C ASP A 88 21.61 14.44 18.54
N GLY A 89 22.38 14.05 17.52
CA GLY A 89 23.73 13.49 17.66
C GLY A 89 23.80 12.00 18.02
N ALA A 90 22.67 11.32 18.22
CA ALA A 90 22.62 9.90 18.56
C ALA A 90 21.92 9.05 17.49
N PRO A 91 22.32 7.79 17.27
CA PRO A 91 21.56 6.86 16.44
C PRO A 91 20.12 6.74 16.94
N ARG A 92 19.16 6.78 16.01
CA ARG A 92 17.74 6.59 16.30
C ARG A 92 17.10 5.71 15.24
N GLU A 93 16.19 4.88 15.69
CA GLU A 93 15.46 3.94 14.85
C GLU A 93 13.98 3.96 15.23
N VAL A 94 13.12 4.23 14.25
CA VAL A 94 11.68 4.33 14.46
C VAL A 94 10.91 3.56 13.41
N TYR A 95 9.74 3.08 13.82
CA TYR A 95 8.72 2.57 12.91
C TYR A 95 7.50 3.48 12.97
N LEU A 96 7.22 4.16 11.87
CA LEU A 96 6.02 4.97 11.64
C LEU A 96 4.99 4.07 10.97
N TYR A 97 3.75 4.07 11.42
CA TYR A 97 2.75 3.14 10.90
C TYR A 97 1.33 3.67 10.94
N HIS A 98 0.50 3.12 10.06
CA HIS A 98 -0.93 3.35 10.01
C HIS A 98 -1.64 1.99 9.93
N VAL A 99 -2.58 1.76 10.84
CA VAL A 99 -3.28 0.48 11.00
C VAL A 99 -4.77 0.69 10.80
N VAL A 100 -5.37 -0.16 9.96
CA VAL A 100 -6.81 -0.14 9.71
C VAL A 100 -7.38 -1.54 9.95
N ASP A 101 -8.47 -1.58 10.69
CA ASP A 101 -9.22 -2.81 10.95
C ASP A 101 -10.26 -3.05 9.84
N ASN A 102 -10.28 -4.27 9.29
CA ASN A 102 -11.19 -4.59 8.20
C ASN A 102 -12.65 -4.61 8.64
N GLU A 103 -12.96 -5.10 9.83
CA GLU A 103 -14.34 -5.15 10.32
C GLU A 103 -14.87 -3.75 10.61
N TRP A 104 -14.02 -2.87 11.14
CA TRP A 104 -14.36 -1.45 11.29
C TRP A 104 -14.61 -0.78 9.93
N SER A 105 -13.68 -0.88 8.98
CA SER A 105 -13.81 -0.21 7.67
C SER A 105 -15.00 -0.73 6.85
N MET A 106 -15.26 -2.04 6.92
CA MET A 106 -16.47 -2.62 6.33
C MET A 106 -17.75 -2.09 6.98
N ARG A 107 -17.79 -1.99 8.32
CA ARG A 107 -19.00 -1.50 9.02
C ARG A 107 -19.26 -0.01 8.76
N GLU A 108 -18.24 0.84 8.80
CA GLU A 108 -18.41 2.28 8.68
C GLU A 108 -18.53 2.76 7.23
N TYR A 109 -17.84 2.08 6.29
CA TYR A 109 -17.71 2.56 4.90
C TYR A 109 -18.13 1.53 3.84
N GLY A 110 -18.45 0.29 4.23
CA GLY A 110 -18.77 -0.78 3.28
C GLY A 110 -17.58 -1.17 2.38
N SER A 111 -16.35 -0.84 2.80
CA SER A 111 -15.13 -1.05 2.03
C SER A 111 -14.05 -1.72 2.85
N GLN A 112 -13.36 -2.66 2.24
CA GLN A 112 -12.26 -3.39 2.88
C GLN A 112 -11.07 -2.48 3.18
N ALA A 113 -10.30 -2.85 4.21
CA ALA A 113 -9.28 -1.99 4.82
C ALA A 113 -8.20 -1.48 3.86
N VAL A 114 -7.73 -2.27 2.89
CA VAL A 114 -6.72 -1.86 1.90
C VAL A 114 -7.24 -0.78 0.96
N VAL A 115 -8.47 -0.96 0.43
CA VAL A 115 -9.09 0.05 -0.46
C VAL A 115 -9.37 1.32 0.33
N TRP A 116 -9.93 1.18 1.53
CA TRP A 116 -10.21 2.33 2.37
C TRP A 116 -8.93 3.10 2.73
N GLN A 117 -7.88 2.38 3.17
CA GLN A 117 -6.59 2.98 3.52
C GLN A 117 -5.92 3.64 2.33
N THR A 118 -6.11 3.11 1.12
CA THR A 118 -5.60 3.72 -0.12
C THR A 118 -6.38 5.00 -0.47
N ALA A 119 -7.70 5.00 -0.31
CA ALA A 119 -8.58 6.11 -0.66
C ALA A 119 -8.49 7.31 0.31
N LEU A 120 -8.18 7.07 1.58
CA LEU A 120 -8.03 8.15 2.58
C LEU A 120 -6.92 9.15 2.22
N ASN A 121 -5.76 8.65 1.79
CA ASN A 121 -4.58 9.46 1.50
C ASN A 121 -4.81 10.54 0.40
N PRO A 122 -5.38 10.21 -0.78
CA PRO A 122 -5.67 11.22 -1.79
C PRO A 122 -6.74 12.21 -1.35
N VAL A 123 -7.71 11.82 -0.51
CA VAL A 123 -8.69 12.77 0.05
C VAL A 123 -7.99 13.83 0.90
N VAL A 124 -7.10 13.40 1.81
CA VAL A 124 -6.30 14.32 2.64
C VAL A 124 -5.41 15.21 1.78
N ALA A 125 -4.71 14.64 0.79
CA ALA A 125 -3.87 15.40 -0.12
C ALA A 125 -4.67 16.47 -0.91
N LEU A 126 -5.86 16.11 -1.41
CA LEU A 126 -6.74 17.03 -2.12
C LEU A 126 -7.22 18.17 -1.22
N GLU A 127 -7.54 17.90 0.05
CA GLU A 127 -7.92 18.95 1.00
C GLU A 127 -6.77 19.94 1.22
N LEU A 128 -5.55 19.45 1.43
CA LEU A 128 -4.36 20.29 1.60
C LEU A 128 -4.02 21.12 0.36
N LEU A 129 -4.25 20.59 -0.83
CA LEU A 129 -4.10 21.33 -2.08
C LEU A 129 -5.20 22.40 -2.23
N ALA A 130 -6.46 22.04 -1.93
CA ALA A 130 -7.61 22.93 -2.08
C ALA A 130 -7.56 24.12 -1.11
N ASN A 131 -7.08 23.91 0.11
CA ASN A 131 -6.95 24.99 1.10
C ASN A 131 -5.62 25.77 0.99
N GLY A 132 -4.73 25.39 0.07
CA GLY A 132 -3.46 26.07 -0.21
C GLY A 132 -2.33 25.79 0.78
N THR A 133 -2.52 24.87 1.73
CA THR A 133 -1.46 24.41 2.65
C THR A 133 -0.37 23.68 1.88
N TRP A 134 -0.77 22.74 1.02
CA TRP A 134 0.12 22.15 0.03
C TRP A 134 0.03 22.98 -1.25
N LYS A 135 1.18 23.46 -1.72
CA LYS A 135 1.31 24.27 -2.94
C LYS A 135 2.69 24.06 -3.54
N GLY A 136 2.79 24.18 -4.85
CA GLY A 136 4.03 24.00 -5.58
C GLY A 136 3.80 24.10 -7.09
N SER A 137 4.86 23.96 -7.87
CA SER A 137 4.80 23.95 -9.34
C SER A 137 5.55 22.74 -9.87
N GLY A 138 4.97 22.06 -10.85
CA GLY A 138 5.51 20.82 -11.42
C GLY A 138 4.80 19.56 -10.91
N VAL A 139 5.47 18.41 -11.05
CA VAL A 139 4.97 17.10 -10.59
C VAL A 139 5.69 16.76 -9.30
N LEU A 140 4.97 16.89 -8.19
CA LEU A 140 5.50 16.71 -6.83
C LEU A 140 4.82 15.50 -6.18
N GLY A 141 5.64 14.57 -5.68
CA GLY A 141 5.18 13.54 -4.75
C GLY A 141 4.94 14.11 -3.35
N PRO A 142 4.21 13.40 -2.48
CA PRO A 142 3.93 13.86 -1.11
C PRO A 142 5.19 14.13 -0.28
N GLU A 143 6.30 13.45 -0.57
CA GLU A 143 7.59 13.64 0.08
C GLU A 143 8.25 15.01 -0.21
N ALA A 144 7.76 15.73 -1.22
CA ALA A 144 8.22 17.09 -1.54
C ALA A 144 7.49 18.18 -0.73
N LEU A 145 6.48 17.81 0.06
CA LEU A 145 5.57 18.72 0.74
C LEU A 145 5.63 18.51 2.27
N PRO A 146 5.24 19.52 3.08
CA PRO A 146 5.24 19.37 4.53
C PRO A 146 4.35 18.21 5.00
N ALA A 147 4.93 17.28 5.77
CA ALA A 147 4.22 16.08 6.21
C ALA A 147 3.26 16.32 7.38
N GLU A 148 3.57 17.27 8.28
CA GLU A 148 2.80 17.51 9.52
C GLU A 148 1.30 17.78 9.26
N PRO A 149 0.90 18.68 8.33
CA PRO A 149 -0.52 18.93 8.07
C PRO A 149 -1.29 17.69 7.56
N PHE A 150 -0.61 16.81 6.82
CA PHE A 150 -1.20 15.56 6.34
C PHE A 150 -1.46 14.60 7.50
N LEU A 151 -0.48 14.45 8.38
CA LEU A 151 -0.55 13.60 9.56
C LEU A 151 -1.59 14.11 10.59
N ASP A 152 -1.74 15.42 10.72
CA ASP A 152 -2.75 16.05 11.55
C ASP A 152 -4.17 15.78 11.02
N LEU A 153 -4.38 15.89 9.70
CA LEU A 153 -5.67 15.58 9.07
C LEU A 153 -6.05 14.11 9.18
N LEU A 154 -5.10 13.18 9.02
CA LEU A 154 -5.35 11.76 9.28
C LEU A 154 -5.91 11.54 10.69
N THR A 155 -5.32 12.21 11.68
CA THR A 155 -5.78 12.16 13.07
C THR A 155 -7.16 12.80 13.25
N ALA A 156 -7.39 13.96 12.64
CA ALA A 156 -8.67 14.66 12.68
C ALA A 156 -9.81 13.85 12.05
N TYR A 157 -9.52 13.05 11.03
CA TYR A 157 -10.47 12.13 10.39
C TYR A 157 -10.69 10.83 11.17
N GLY A 158 -10.10 10.68 12.36
CA GLY A 158 -10.26 9.49 13.20
C GLY A 158 -9.40 8.31 12.74
N SER A 159 -8.36 8.55 11.94
CA SER A 159 -7.44 7.53 11.43
C SER A 159 -5.99 7.83 11.82
N PRO A 160 -5.69 7.86 13.13
CA PRO A 160 -4.39 8.29 13.61
C PRO A 160 -3.27 7.34 13.15
N TRP A 161 -2.10 7.92 12.90
CA TRP A 161 -0.86 7.18 12.70
C TRP A 161 -0.16 6.98 14.05
N GLY A 162 0.76 6.02 14.09
CA GLY A 162 1.55 5.68 15.26
C GLY A 162 3.04 5.74 14.98
N MET A 163 3.82 5.94 16.04
CA MET A 163 5.27 5.82 16.04
C MET A 163 5.70 4.86 17.14
N ARG A 164 6.67 4.01 16.84
CA ARG A 164 7.32 3.14 17.81
C ARG A 164 8.84 3.31 17.71
N GLU A 165 9.50 3.54 18.83
CA GLU A 165 10.98 3.44 18.91
C GLU A 165 11.39 1.96 18.79
N GLN A 166 12.58 1.71 18.25
CA GLN A 166 13.11 0.36 18.01
C GLN A 166 14.41 0.11 18.80
#